data_AF-A0ABD0N502-F1
#
_entry.id   AF-A0ABD0N502-F1
#
_cell.length_a   1.000
_cell.length_b   1.000
_cell.length_c   1.000
_cell.angle_alpha   90.00
_cell.angle_beta   90.00
_cell.angle_gamma   90.00
#
_symmetry.space_group_name_H-M   'P 1'
#
loop_
_entity.id
_entity.type
_entity.pdbx_description
1 polymer ?
#
loop_
_entity_poly.entity_id
_entity_poly.type
_entity_poly.pdbx_seq_one_letter_code
_entity_poly.pdbx_strand_id
1 'polypeptide(L)'
;KNAPPNKGRKGAKNAATAAKVALMKLKLHASGDKGLPQTERTYFQVFLPKEAKDPSLPMFFCSKWSVGKIVDFAASQASLKNNNNVFTAK
;
A
#
# COMPACT_ATOMS: atom_id res chain seq x y z
N LYS A 1 -42.54 8.14 -28.91
CA LYS A 1 -41.85 7.35 -27.85
C LYS A 1 -40.46 7.94 -27.67
N ASN A 2 -40.27 8.86 -26.73
CA ASN A 2 -39.00 9.56 -26.52
C ASN A 2 -38.15 8.75 -25.53
N ALA A 3 -37.12 8.06 -26.02
CA ALA A 3 -36.13 7.42 -25.17
C ALA A 3 -35.25 8.52 -24.50
N PRO A 4 -34.89 8.38 -23.22
CA PRO A 4 -34.02 9.36 -22.57
C PRO A 4 -32.62 9.36 -23.19
N PRO A 5 -31.91 10.50 -23.21
CA PRO A 5 -30.56 10.57 -23.74
C PRO A 5 -29.64 9.66 -22.92
N ASN A 6 -28.95 8.76 -23.62
CA ASN A 6 -27.96 7.85 -23.06
C ASN A 6 -26.88 8.65 -22.32
N LYS A 7 -26.86 8.56 -20.97
CA LYS A 7 -25.77 9.07 -20.14
C LYS A 7 -24.54 8.22 -20.42
N GLY A 8 -23.82 8.55 -21.49
CA GLY A 8 -22.55 7.92 -21.81
C GLY A 8 -21.64 7.91 -20.58
N ARG A 9 -20.99 6.76 -20.33
CA ARG A 9 -19.99 6.57 -19.26
C ARG A 9 -18.84 7.57 -19.45
N LYS A 10 -18.97 8.77 -18.84
CA LYS A 10 -17.90 9.77 -18.71
C LYS A 10 -16.92 9.27 -17.64
N GLY A 11 -15.90 8.50 -18.02
CA GLY A 11 -14.88 8.11 -17.04
C GLY A 11 -13.67 7.34 -17.58
N ALA A 12 -13.83 6.60 -18.67
CA ALA A 12 -12.78 5.66 -19.10
C ALA A 12 -11.65 6.28 -19.96
N LYS A 13 -11.72 7.57 -20.34
CA LYS A 13 -10.80 8.14 -21.34
C LYS A 13 -9.35 8.32 -20.84
N ASN A 14 -9.12 8.33 -19.53
CA ASN A 14 -7.80 8.64 -18.94
C ASN A 14 -7.32 7.60 -17.90
N ALA A 15 -7.62 6.31 -18.09
CA ALA A 15 -7.22 5.26 -17.15
C ALA A 15 -5.69 5.19 -16.91
N ALA A 16 -4.89 5.40 -17.95
CA ALA A 16 -3.43 5.46 -17.85
C ALA A 16 -2.95 6.62 -16.96
N THR A 17 -3.55 7.80 -17.13
CA THR A 17 -3.24 8.97 -16.29
C THR A 17 -3.68 8.75 -14.85
N ALA A 18 -4.85 8.15 -14.63
CA ALA A 18 -5.33 7.82 -13.28
C ALA A 18 -4.39 6.83 -12.57
N ALA A 19 -3.94 5.77 -13.26
CA ALA A 19 -2.97 4.82 -12.72
C ALA A 19 -1.63 5.48 -12.39
N LYS A 20 -1.13 6.37 -13.28
CA LYS A 20 0.10 7.12 -13.04
C LYS A 20 -0.02 8.04 -11.81
N VAL A 21 -1.13 8.78 -11.69
CA VAL A 21 -1.38 9.66 -10.54
C VAL A 21 -1.51 8.85 -9.24
N ALA A 22 -2.15 7.67 -9.28
CA ALA A 22 -2.22 6.79 -8.11
C ALA A 22 -0.83 6.34 -7.65
N LEU A 23 0.05 5.96 -8.58
CA LEU A 23 1.44 5.61 -8.28
C LEU A 23 2.24 6.80 -7.73
N MET A 24 2.03 8.01 -8.25
CA MET A 24 2.68 9.22 -7.73
C MET A 24 2.23 9.52 -6.29
N LYS A 25 0.93 9.41 -6.01
CA LYS A 25 0.40 9.58 -4.65
C LYS A 25 0.95 8.53 -3.69
N LEU A 26 0.98 7.27 -4.11
CA LEU A 26 1.59 6.18 -3.34
C LEU A 26 3.04 6.51 -2.98
N LYS A 27 3.86 6.90 -3.97
CA LYS A 27 5.28 7.24 -3.76
C LYS A 27 5.48 8.47 -2.88
N LEU A 28 4.60 9.46 -2.97
CA LEU A 28 4.66 10.69 -2.18
C LEU A 28 4.39 10.43 -0.69
N HIS A 29 3.43 9.57 -0.38
CA HIS A 29 3.02 9.28 0.99
C HIS A 29 3.73 8.06 1.60
N ALA A 30 4.40 7.25 0.77
CA ALA A 30 5.04 6.02 1.25
C ALA A 30 6.15 6.32 2.27
N SER A 31 6.06 5.66 3.42
CA SER A 31 7.06 5.67 4.47
C SER A 31 7.88 4.38 4.47
N GLY A 32 9.13 4.46 4.92
CA GLY A 32 10.07 3.35 4.90
C GLY A 32 11.49 3.80 5.25
N ASP A 33 12.46 2.90 5.07
CA ASP A 33 13.86 3.18 5.40
C ASP A 33 14.49 4.18 4.41
N LYS A 34 14.80 5.38 4.91
CA LYS A 34 15.38 6.46 4.10
C LYS A 34 16.77 6.12 3.56
N GLY A 35 17.47 5.15 4.16
CA GLY A 35 18.79 4.67 3.71
C GLY A 35 18.74 3.81 2.45
N LEU A 36 17.56 3.32 2.05
CA LEU A 36 17.44 2.50 0.84
C LEU A 36 17.59 3.34 -0.43
N PRO A 37 18.46 2.95 -1.38
CA PRO A 37 18.54 3.57 -2.70
C PRO A 37 17.19 3.51 -3.42
N GLN A 38 16.83 4.59 -4.12
CA GLN A 38 15.52 4.67 -4.80
C GLN A 38 15.32 3.55 -5.85
N THR A 39 16.41 3.04 -6.43
CA THR A 39 16.42 1.92 -7.37
C THR A 39 15.95 0.60 -6.75
N GLU A 40 16.11 0.44 -5.43
CA GLU A 40 15.74 -0.77 -4.71
C GLU A 40 14.40 -0.64 -3.98
N ARG A 41 13.77 0.54 -4.01
CA ARG A 41 12.49 0.80 -3.34
C ARG A 41 11.33 0.22 -4.15
N THR A 42 10.66 -0.77 -3.58
CA THR A 42 9.37 -1.27 -4.06
C THR A 42 8.25 -0.70 -3.19
N TYR A 43 7.28 -0.05 -3.82
CA TYR A 43 6.20 0.68 -3.14
C TYR A 43 4.93 -0.17 -3.13
N PHE A 44 4.29 -0.28 -1.97
CA PHE A 44 3.03 -1.01 -1.81
C PHE A 44 2.04 -0.21 -0.97
N GLN A 45 0.76 -0.39 -1.28
CA GLN A 45 -0.33 -0.02 -0.38
C GLN A 45 -0.55 -1.20 0.56
N VAL A 46 -0.06 -1.10 1.79
CA VAL A 46 -0.19 -2.17 2.78
C VAL A 46 -1.54 -2.02 3.48
N PHE A 47 -2.40 -3.02 3.35
CA PHE A 47 -3.68 -3.06 4.06
C PHE A 47 -3.47 -3.68 5.43
N LEU A 48 -3.90 -2.97 6.46
CA LEU A 48 -3.74 -3.38 7.84
C LEU A 48 -4.95 -4.21 8.29
N PRO A 49 -4.79 -5.07 9.31
CA PRO A 49 -5.91 -5.82 9.87
C PRO A 49 -6.94 -4.86 10.51
N LYS A 50 -8.18 -5.34 10.69
CA LYS A 50 -9.33 -4.50 11.09
C LYS A 50 -9.14 -3.80 12.43
N GLU A 51 -8.24 -4.29 13.28
CA GLU A 51 -7.95 -3.70 14.59
C GLU A 51 -6.98 -2.50 14.50
N ALA A 52 -6.42 -2.22 13.32
CA ALA A 52 -5.52 -1.09 13.12
C ALA A 52 -6.28 0.24 12.98
N LYS A 53 -5.67 1.33 13.46
CA LYS A 53 -6.25 2.68 13.42
C LYS A 53 -6.50 3.17 12.00
N ASP A 54 -5.58 2.86 11.09
CA ASP A 54 -5.67 3.19 9.68
C ASP A 54 -5.92 1.91 8.86
N PRO A 55 -6.84 1.90 7.88
CA PRO A 55 -7.17 0.71 7.11
C PRO A 55 -6.05 0.30 6.13
N SER A 56 -5.21 1.26 5.74
CA SER A 56 -4.07 1.01 4.87
C SER A 56 -3.02 2.10 5.02
N LEU A 57 -1.76 1.73 4.87
CA LEU A 57 -0.64 2.65 4.87
C LEU A 57 0.20 2.44 3.60
N PRO A 58 0.53 3.53 2.87
CA PRO A 58 1.52 3.46 1.82
C PRO A 58 2.91 3.25 2.44
N MET A 59 3.61 2.21 2.00
CA MET A 59 4.95 1.88 2.48
C MET A 59 5.88 1.52 1.33
N PHE A 60 7.19 1.65 1.55
CA PHE A 60 8.19 1.15 0.61
C PHE A 60 9.20 0.22 1.30
N PHE A 61 9.64 -0.80 0.57
CA PHE A 61 10.55 -1.84 1.06
C PHE A 61 11.71 -2.04 0.08
N CYS A 62 12.75 -2.74 0.52
CA CYS A 62 13.83 -3.17 -0.37
C CYS A 62 13.39 -4.41 -1.16
N SER A 63 13.58 -4.38 -2.48
CA SER A 63 13.29 -5.51 -3.37
C SER A 63 14.08 -6.79 -3.06
N LYS A 64 15.16 -6.68 -2.28
CA LYS A 64 16.02 -7.80 -1.86
C LYS A 64 15.60 -8.42 -0.52
N TRP A 65 14.62 -7.86 0.18
CA TRP A 65 14.19 -8.39 1.47
C TRP A 65 13.33 -9.64 1.32
N SER A 66 13.48 -10.56 2.27
CA SER A 66 12.57 -11.69 2.40
C SER A 66 11.18 -11.22 2.83
N VAL A 67 10.16 -12.03 2.54
CA VAL A 67 8.77 -11.75 2.95
C VAL A 67 8.68 -11.56 4.46
N GLY A 68 9.37 -12.39 5.26
CA GLY A 68 9.39 -12.25 6.72
C GLY A 68 9.89 -10.87 7.16
N LYS A 69 11.02 -10.41 6.61
CA LYS A 69 11.57 -9.08 6.92
C LYS A 69 10.64 -7.94 6.49
N ILE A 70 9.97 -8.08 5.34
CA ILE A 70 8.96 -7.10 4.87
C ILE A 70 7.80 -7.02 5.87
N VAL A 71 7.30 -8.17 6.35
CA VAL A 71 6.20 -8.23 7.32
C VAL A 71 6.60 -7.63 8.67
N ASP A 72 7.76 -7.98 9.20
CA ASP A 72 8.27 -7.44 10.47
C ASP A 72 8.46 -5.92 10.40
N PHE A 73 8.99 -5.42 9.27
CA PHE A 73 9.15 -4.00 9.03
C PHE A 73 7.80 -3.29 8.90
N ALA A 74 6.85 -3.86 8.15
CA ALA A 74 5.50 -3.30 8.00
C ALA A 74 4.77 -3.23 9.35
N ALA A 75 4.87 -4.27 10.19
CA ALA A 75 4.31 -4.28 11.53
C ALA A 75 4.94 -3.18 12.41
N SER A 76 6.27 -3.01 12.32
CA SER A 76 7.00 -1.95 13.03
C SER A 76 6.57 -0.55 12.58
N GLN A 77 6.43 -0.32 11.27
CA GLN A 77 5.99 0.96 10.70
C GLN A 77 4.53 1.28 11.03
N ALA A 78 3.66 0.28 11.03
CA ALA A 78 2.25 0.44 11.39
C ALA A 78 2.03 0.49 12.91
N SER A 79 3.09 0.43 13.72
CA SER A 79 3.02 0.33 15.20
C SER A 79 2.05 -0.77 15.66
N LEU A 80 1.91 -1.84 14.86
CA LEU A 80 1.08 -2.98 15.21
C LEU A 80 1.76 -3.74 16.33
N LYS A 81 0.97 -4.17 17.31
CA LYS A 81 1.47 -5.00 18.39
C LYS A 81 1.84 -6.38 17.82
N ASN A 82 3.13 -6.56 17.52
CA ASN A 82 3.66 -7.82 17.02
C ASN A 82 3.66 -8.86 18.15
N ASN A 83 2.58 -9.64 18.23
CA ASN A 83 2.47 -10.78 19.15
C ASN A 83 3.04 -12.08 18.54
N ASN A 84 3.82 -12.03 17.46
CA ASN A 84 4.28 -13.22 16.74
C ASN A 84 5.38 -14.00 17.49
N ASN A 85 5.87 -13.49 18.63
CA ASN A 85 6.87 -14.14 19.48
C ASN A 85 6.33 -14.52 20.88
N VAL A 86 5.00 -14.59 21.08
CA VAL A 86 4.50 -15.40 22.20
C VAL A 86 4.75 -16.85 21.82
N PHE A 87 5.81 -17.43 22.38
CA PHE A 87 5.83 -18.85 22.71
C PHE A 87 4.48 -19.15 23.36
N THR A 88 3.54 -19.65 22.57
CA THR A 88 2.47 -20.46 23.15
C THR A 88 3.16 -21.78 23.46
N ALA A 89 3.98 -21.75 24.51
CA ALA A 89 4.38 -22.95 25.22
C ALA A 89 3.08 -23.45 25.86
N LYS A 90 2.46 -24.42 25.20
CA LYS A 90 1.59 -25.40 25.84
C LYS A 90 2.27 -26.74 25.72
#